data_AF-F2MHZ2-F1
#
_entry.id   AF-F2MHZ2-F1
#
_cell.length_a   1.000
_cell.length_b   1.000
_cell.length_c   1.000
_cell.angle_alpha   90.00
_cell.angle_beta   90.00
_cell.angle_gamma   90.00
#
_symmetry.space_group_name_H-M   'P 1'
#
loop_
_entity.id
_entity.type
_entity.pdbx_description
1 polymer ?
#
loop_
_entity_poly.entity_id
_entity_poly.type
_entity_poly.pdbx_seq_one_letter_code
_entity_poly.pdbx_strand_id
1 'polypeptide(L)'
;MAVVVALLINPVGLVFWLALGLTIWFAVNRTDRERRRYLRAIHPKHPEIGRFFWIGLVVGALVSLVMVIGRLQISLAALLALSGLTLVALLFSKWRFSPWWLGLASLAAVGQSGLLAEQHAANLAILVGLLWLTQAGLARFNRGDEIESPVIQQDRRQRQSAAFELRQLFWVPLILPVAVENVSNLPLLAVTVQSLTFVGLPLLLGATFMTPRDRAQTAWRRSWPWYGGAGGVLIVYGIVARTMTLPLLVSLVFPAVVSLVLVGGFIWQGRQVHLTVTLADQGVVLIGVVPHTPAAEMGLQPGDRVLACNHHSVNNSRELYDAIQKEPTYCRLRLRQADGELRLAETAIFAGAPHELGMILFPEETA
;
A
#
# COMPACT_ATOMS: atom_id res chain seq x y z
N MET A 1 -20.06 11.21 -26.91
CA MET A 1 -19.18 10.25 -27.61
C MET A 1 -17.70 10.63 -27.55
N ALA A 2 -17.30 11.84 -27.99
CA ALA A 2 -15.89 12.26 -27.98
C ALA A 2 -15.20 12.18 -26.60
N VAL A 3 -15.89 12.58 -25.52
CA VAL A 3 -15.33 12.51 -24.14
C VAL A 3 -15.09 11.08 -23.68
N VAL A 4 -16.00 10.15 -24.00
CA VAL A 4 -15.87 8.72 -23.62
C VAL A 4 -14.74 8.05 -24.40
N VAL A 5 -14.63 8.35 -25.70
CA VAL A 5 -13.53 7.86 -26.54
C VAL A 5 -12.19 8.45 -26.08
N ALA A 6 -12.15 9.74 -25.72
CA ALA A 6 -10.98 10.35 -25.11
C ALA A 6 -10.62 9.65 -23.79
N LEU A 7 -11.57 9.35 -22.92
CA LEU A 7 -11.33 8.61 -21.67
C LEU A 7 -10.89 7.15 -21.85
N LEU A 8 -11.12 6.54 -23.01
CA LEU A 8 -10.68 5.17 -23.28
C LEU A 8 -9.29 5.11 -23.94
N ILE A 9 -8.98 6.08 -24.81
CA ILE A 9 -7.76 6.05 -25.64
C ILE A 9 -6.64 6.93 -25.07
N ASN A 10 -6.98 7.97 -24.30
CA ASN A 10 -6.00 8.86 -23.71
C ASN A 10 -5.10 8.08 -22.73
N PRO A 11 -3.76 8.27 -22.72
CA PRO A 11 -2.87 7.67 -21.73
C PRO A 11 -3.35 7.85 -20.29
N VAL A 12 -4.00 8.98 -19.98
CA VAL A 12 -4.69 9.26 -18.71
C VAL A 12 -5.76 8.20 -18.45
N GLY A 13 -6.67 7.97 -19.40
CA GLY A 13 -7.71 6.96 -19.31
C GLY A 13 -7.18 5.54 -19.17
N LEU A 14 -6.11 5.20 -19.89
CA LEU A 14 -5.48 3.88 -19.83
C LEU A 14 -4.90 3.57 -18.45
N VAL A 15 -4.25 4.54 -17.81
CA VAL A 15 -3.77 4.40 -16.41
C VAL A 15 -4.95 4.17 -15.47
N PHE A 16 -6.07 4.88 -15.65
CA PHE A 16 -7.28 4.66 -14.84
C PHE A 16 -7.85 3.25 -15.00
N TRP A 17 -8.09 2.79 -16.23
CA TRP A 17 -8.68 1.48 -16.48
C TRP A 17 -7.75 0.33 -16.03
N LEU A 18 -6.43 0.47 -16.23
CA LEU A 18 -5.47 -0.50 -15.71
C LEU A 18 -5.45 -0.53 -14.19
N ALA A 19 -5.45 0.64 -13.55
CA ALA A 19 -5.52 0.73 -12.10
C ALA A 19 -6.76 0.03 -11.54
N LEU A 20 -7.93 0.35 -12.09
CA LEU A 20 -9.20 -0.23 -11.68
C LEU A 20 -9.24 -1.76 -11.94
N GLY A 21 -8.75 -2.19 -13.10
CA GLY A 21 -8.65 -3.62 -13.41
C GLY A 21 -7.73 -4.36 -12.44
N LEU A 22 -6.58 -3.76 -12.09
CA LEU A 22 -5.64 -4.32 -11.12
C LEU A 22 -6.21 -4.35 -9.70
N THR A 23 -6.93 -3.32 -9.25
CA THR A 23 -7.55 -3.33 -7.91
C THR A 23 -8.61 -4.40 -7.79
N ILE A 24 -9.47 -4.55 -8.81
CA ILE A 24 -10.48 -5.62 -8.86
C ILE A 24 -9.79 -6.99 -8.91
N TRP A 25 -8.79 -7.16 -9.76
CA TRP A 25 -8.05 -8.41 -9.89
C TRP A 25 -7.35 -8.81 -8.59
N PHE A 26 -6.72 -7.85 -7.88
CA PHE A 26 -6.11 -8.11 -6.59
C PHE A 26 -7.15 -8.51 -5.53
N ALA A 27 -8.29 -7.83 -5.48
CA ALA A 27 -9.34 -8.12 -4.52
C ALA A 27 -9.94 -9.53 -4.73
N VAL A 28 -10.23 -9.90 -5.98
CA VAL A 28 -10.79 -11.23 -6.33
C VAL A 28 -9.74 -12.34 -6.12
N ASN A 29 -8.51 -12.14 -6.58
CA ASN A 29 -7.46 -13.15 -6.40
C ASN A 29 -7.10 -13.39 -4.94
N ARG A 30 -7.14 -12.35 -4.10
CA ARG A 30 -6.95 -12.49 -2.66
C ARG A 30 -8.00 -13.44 -2.09
N THR A 31 -9.28 -13.14 -2.31
CA THR A 31 -10.37 -13.95 -1.77
C THR A 31 -10.38 -15.37 -2.30
N ASP A 32 -10.10 -15.57 -3.60
CA ASP A 32 -10.05 -16.90 -4.20
C ASP A 32 -8.88 -17.72 -3.64
N ARG A 33 -7.71 -17.10 -3.46
CA ARG A 33 -6.55 -17.75 -2.87
C ARG A 33 -6.79 -18.12 -1.40
N GLU A 34 -7.36 -17.22 -0.61
CA GLU A 34 -7.70 -17.48 0.79
C GLU A 34 -8.72 -18.62 0.91
N ARG A 35 -9.79 -18.60 0.10
CA ARG A 35 -10.79 -19.68 0.09
C ARG A 35 -10.19 -21.03 -0.32
N ARG A 36 -9.27 -21.07 -1.28
CA ARG A 36 -8.61 -22.32 -1.71
C ARG A 36 -7.63 -22.86 -0.68
N ARG A 37 -6.89 -22.00 0.03
CA ARG A 37 -5.82 -22.41 0.96
C ARG A 37 -6.30 -22.59 2.40
N TYR A 38 -7.20 -21.73 2.86
CA TYR A 38 -7.66 -21.67 4.25
C TYR A 38 -9.13 -22.10 4.37
N LEU A 39 -9.74 -22.59 3.28
CA LEU A 39 -11.16 -22.96 3.17
C LEU A 39 -12.15 -21.81 3.43
N ARG A 40 -11.65 -20.62 3.79
CA ARG A 40 -12.41 -19.42 4.15
C ARG A 40 -11.63 -18.17 3.75
N ALA A 41 -12.35 -17.11 3.41
CA ALA A 41 -11.76 -15.78 3.26
C ALA A 41 -11.62 -15.13 4.64
N ILE A 42 -10.45 -14.57 4.94
CA ILE A 42 -10.20 -13.88 6.22
C ILE A 42 -11.10 -12.64 6.29
N HIS A 43 -11.14 -11.91 5.18
CA HIS A 43 -12.04 -10.78 4.97
C HIS A 43 -12.89 -11.07 3.74
N PRO A 44 -14.17 -11.48 3.89
CA PRO A 44 -15.01 -11.84 2.75
C PRO A 44 -15.44 -10.62 1.92
N LYS A 45 -15.33 -9.41 2.48
CA LYS A 45 -15.60 -8.16 1.78
C LYS A 45 -14.36 -7.70 1.01
N HIS A 46 -14.58 -6.87 -0.01
CA HIS A 46 -13.54 -6.23 -0.80
C HIS A 46 -13.38 -4.76 -0.41
N PRO A 47 -12.85 -4.44 0.79
CA PRO A 47 -12.64 -3.05 1.20
C PRO A 47 -11.68 -2.33 0.24
N GLU A 48 -10.84 -3.05 -0.51
CA GLU A 48 -9.87 -2.47 -1.44
C GLU A 48 -10.51 -1.67 -2.57
N ILE A 49 -11.75 -2.00 -2.95
CA ILE A 49 -12.40 -1.36 -4.10
C ILE A 49 -13.03 -0.04 -3.65
N GLY A 50 -14.05 -0.09 -2.79
CA GLY A 50 -14.83 1.09 -2.44
C GLY A 50 -14.08 2.09 -1.55
N ARG A 51 -13.47 1.61 -0.45
CA ARG A 51 -12.83 2.49 0.54
C ARG A 51 -11.65 3.24 -0.08
N PHE A 52 -10.83 2.56 -0.88
CA PHE A 52 -9.64 3.18 -1.47
C PHE A 52 -9.96 4.09 -2.64
N PHE A 53 -11.02 3.79 -3.39
CA PHE A 53 -11.55 4.69 -4.40
C PHE A 53 -12.02 6.01 -3.77
N TRP A 54 -12.86 5.96 -2.72
CA TRP A 54 -13.37 7.18 -2.08
C TRP A 54 -12.28 7.99 -1.37
N ILE A 55 -11.39 7.33 -0.61
CA ILE A 55 -10.27 8.03 0.05
C ILE A 55 -9.36 8.68 -1.01
N GLY A 56 -9.07 7.95 -2.08
CA GLY A 56 -8.24 8.46 -3.18
C GLY A 56 -8.89 9.66 -3.90
N LEU A 57 -10.20 9.63 -4.13
CA LEU A 57 -10.96 10.75 -4.71
C LEU A 57 -10.86 12.01 -3.84
N VAL A 58 -11.05 11.87 -2.52
CA VAL A 58 -10.93 13.01 -1.57
C VAL A 58 -9.51 13.56 -1.55
N VAL A 59 -8.50 12.68 -1.47
CA VAL A 59 -7.09 13.10 -1.52
C VAL A 59 -6.77 13.80 -2.85
N GLY A 60 -7.25 13.26 -3.97
CA GLY A 60 -7.09 13.84 -5.29
C GLY A 60 -7.69 15.23 -5.39
N ALA A 61 -8.92 15.41 -4.88
CA ALA A 61 -9.58 16.71 -4.82
C ALA A 61 -8.80 17.72 -3.96
N LEU A 62 -8.31 17.31 -2.78
CA LEU A 62 -7.53 18.18 -1.90
C LEU A 62 -6.20 18.61 -2.52
N VAL A 63 -5.43 17.68 -3.09
CA VAL A 63 -4.16 18.02 -3.77
C VAL A 63 -4.43 18.91 -4.97
N SER A 64 -5.46 18.61 -5.77
CA SER A 64 -5.87 19.45 -6.91
C SER A 64 -6.24 20.86 -6.46
N LEU A 65 -7.00 21.01 -5.37
CA LEU A 65 -7.39 22.31 -4.83
C LEU A 65 -6.17 23.14 -4.45
N VAL A 66 -5.17 22.55 -3.78
CA VAL A 66 -3.91 23.24 -3.43
C VAL A 66 -3.17 23.69 -4.69
N MET A 67 -3.08 22.83 -5.70
CA MET A 67 -2.42 23.14 -6.96
C MET A 67 -3.12 24.28 -7.72
N VAL A 68 -4.45 24.29 -7.74
CA VAL A 68 -5.27 25.31 -8.42
C VAL A 68 -5.21 26.65 -7.67
N ILE A 69 -5.45 26.66 -6.36
CA ILE A 69 -5.41 27.88 -5.52
C ILE A 69 -4.02 28.51 -5.56
N GLY A 70 -2.96 27.70 -5.44
CA GLY A 70 -1.58 28.18 -5.51
C GLY A 70 -1.14 28.60 -6.92
N ARG A 71 -1.99 28.41 -7.94
CA ARG A 71 -1.64 28.58 -9.37
C ARG A 71 -0.31 27.87 -9.70
N LEU A 72 -0.18 26.63 -9.20
CA LEU A 72 1.04 25.82 -9.31
C LEU A 72 1.04 25.10 -10.67
N GLN A 73 1.41 25.80 -11.73
CA GLN A 73 1.42 25.24 -13.08
C GLN A 73 2.51 24.18 -13.26
N ILE A 74 2.15 23.03 -13.83
CA ILE A 74 3.04 21.92 -14.15
C ILE A 74 3.26 21.86 -15.66
N SER A 75 4.47 21.48 -16.08
CA SER A 75 4.75 21.30 -17.51
C SER A 75 4.13 20.02 -18.04
N LEU A 76 3.79 20.02 -19.33
CA LEU A 76 3.29 18.81 -19.99
C LEU A 76 4.30 17.66 -19.89
N ALA A 77 5.61 17.94 -20.03
CA ALA A 77 6.67 16.95 -19.90
C ALA A 77 6.62 16.23 -18.55
N ALA A 78 6.43 16.97 -17.45
CA ALA A 78 6.32 16.40 -16.12
C ALA A 78 5.03 15.58 -15.95
N LEU A 79 3.91 16.04 -16.51
CA LEU A 79 2.65 15.30 -16.48
C LEU A 79 2.74 13.96 -17.21
N LEU A 80 3.34 13.96 -18.42
CA LEU A 80 3.58 12.75 -19.20
C LEU A 80 4.58 11.81 -18.52
N ALA A 81 5.59 12.36 -17.84
CA ALA A 81 6.55 11.58 -17.08
C ALA A 81 5.89 10.90 -15.86
N LEU A 82 5.04 11.63 -15.13
CA LEU A 82 4.27 11.06 -14.01
C LEU A 82 3.33 9.96 -14.49
N SER A 83 2.59 10.17 -15.58
CA SER A 83 1.69 9.14 -16.12
C SER A 83 2.45 7.91 -16.64
N GLY A 84 3.53 8.12 -17.39
CA GLY A 84 4.39 7.06 -17.90
C GLY A 84 5.04 6.24 -16.79
N LEU A 85 5.60 6.90 -15.77
CA LEU A 85 6.18 6.21 -14.60
C LEU A 85 5.10 5.49 -13.78
N THR A 86 3.90 6.06 -13.65
CA THR A 86 2.77 5.37 -13.00
C THR A 86 2.41 4.09 -13.76
N LEU A 87 2.35 4.16 -15.09
CA LEU A 87 2.05 3.02 -15.94
C LEU A 87 3.11 1.92 -15.80
N VAL A 88 4.40 2.28 -15.86
CA VAL A 88 5.50 1.35 -15.63
C VAL A 88 5.41 0.74 -14.24
N ALA A 89 5.22 1.54 -13.19
CA ALA A 89 5.06 1.05 -11.83
C ALA A 89 3.85 0.11 -11.67
N LEU A 90 2.75 0.36 -12.39
CA LEU A 90 1.58 -0.50 -12.42
C LEU A 90 1.85 -1.86 -13.06
N LEU A 91 2.59 -1.89 -14.18
CA LEU A 91 2.97 -3.14 -14.85
C LEU A 91 3.80 -4.05 -13.92
N PHE A 92 4.65 -3.45 -13.08
CA PHE A 92 5.45 -4.19 -12.09
C PHE A 92 4.77 -4.33 -10.71
N SER A 93 3.56 -3.81 -10.54
CA SER A 93 2.86 -3.78 -9.24
C SER A 93 2.55 -5.15 -8.64
N LYS A 94 2.55 -6.22 -9.45
CA LYS A 94 2.44 -7.60 -8.95
C LYS A 94 3.56 -7.93 -7.96
N TRP A 95 4.76 -7.38 -8.18
CA TRP A 95 5.96 -7.67 -7.41
C TRP A 95 6.07 -6.72 -6.21
N ARG A 96 6.21 -5.42 -6.47
CA ARG A 96 6.28 -4.37 -5.45
C ARG A 96 5.86 -3.03 -6.06
N PHE A 97 4.84 -2.37 -5.49
CA PHE A 97 4.44 -1.01 -5.85
C PHE A 97 4.65 -0.09 -4.65
N SER A 98 5.22 1.09 -4.90
CA SER A 98 5.36 2.16 -3.92
C SER A 98 5.73 3.44 -4.68
N PRO A 99 5.09 4.60 -4.40
CA PRO A 99 5.24 5.82 -5.19
C PRO A 99 6.53 6.60 -4.87
N TRP A 100 7.61 5.93 -4.46
CA TRP A 100 8.91 6.56 -4.21
C TRP A 100 9.54 7.15 -5.48
N TRP A 101 9.14 6.68 -6.66
CA TRP A 101 9.66 7.11 -7.96
C TRP A 101 9.07 8.44 -8.45
N LEU A 102 8.06 9.01 -7.77
CA LEU A 102 7.36 10.22 -8.23
C LEU A 102 8.31 11.40 -8.49
N GLY A 103 9.34 11.58 -7.66
CA GLY A 103 10.32 12.65 -7.87
C GLY A 103 11.25 12.42 -9.06
N LEU A 104 11.37 11.19 -9.59
CA LEU A 104 12.12 10.92 -10.83
C LEU A 104 11.44 11.55 -12.06
N ALA A 105 10.14 11.87 -11.99
CA ALA A 105 9.45 12.56 -13.08
C ALA A 105 10.07 13.93 -13.41
N SER A 106 10.78 14.54 -12.47
CA SER A 106 11.55 15.77 -12.69
C SER A 106 12.68 15.59 -13.71
N LEU A 107 13.27 14.40 -13.84
CA LEU A 107 14.37 14.16 -14.77
C LEU A 107 13.91 14.16 -16.24
N ALA A 108 12.65 13.81 -16.51
CA ALA A 108 12.10 13.86 -17.86
C ALA A 108 12.05 15.29 -18.44
N ALA A 109 12.01 16.29 -17.55
CA ALA A 109 12.06 17.69 -17.91
C ALA A 109 13.47 18.18 -18.26
N VAL A 110 14.54 17.44 -17.91
CA VAL A 110 15.94 17.86 -18.21
C VAL A 110 16.17 17.96 -19.72
N GLY A 111 15.61 17.05 -20.52
CA GLY A 111 15.73 17.09 -21.99
C GLY A 111 14.93 18.21 -22.67
N GLN A 112 14.04 18.87 -21.93
CA GLN A 112 13.22 19.99 -22.42
C GLN A 112 13.55 21.29 -21.67
N SER A 113 14.71 21.36 -21.00
CA SER A 113 15.06 22.45 -20.09
C SER A 113 14.98 23.84 -20.74
N GLY A 114 15.27 23.95 -22.04
CA GLY A 114 15.16 25.22 -22.78
C GLY A 114 13.73 25.74 -22.97
N LEU A 115 12.71 24.89 -22.79
CA LEU A 115 11.29 25.22 -22.93
C LEU A 115 10.59 25.37 -21.56
N LEU A 116 11.28 25.06 -20.47
CA LEU A 116 10.69 24.98 -19.14
C LEU A 116 11.02 26.22 -18.33
N ALA A 117 9.98 26.95 -17.92
CA ALA A 117 10.14 27.96 -16.88
C ALA A 117 10.60 27.30 -15.56
N GLU A 118 11.55 27.93 -14.87
CA GLU A 118 12.09 27.49 -13.57
C GLU A 118 10.98 27.21 -12.55
N GLN A 119 9.92 28.01 -12.61
CA GLN A 119 8.73 27.89 -11.78
C GLN A 119 8.02 26.53 -11.94
N HIS A 120 8.01 25.93 -13.13
CA HIS A 120 7.37 24.63 -13.34
C HIS A 120 8.10 23.49 -12.62
N ALA A 121 9.44 23.56 -12.57
CA ALA A 121 10.24 22.58 -11.83
C ALA A 121 10.01 22.69 -10.32
N ALA A 122 9.96 23.92 -9.79
CA ALA A 122 9.63 24.18 -8.39
C ALA A 122 8.22 23.69 -8.03
N ASN A 123 7.22 23.94 -8.90
CA ASN A 123 5.84 23.47 -8.70
C ASN A 123 5.73 21.94 -8.72
N LEU A 124 6.53 21.26 -9.55
CA LEU A 124 6.59 19.80 -9.57
C LEU A 124 7.13 19.25 -8.25
N ALA A 125 8.16 19.88 -7.66
CA ALA A 125 8.66 19.49 -6.35
C ALA A 125 7.57 19.62 -5.27
N ILE A 126 6.78 20.71 -5.29
CA ILE A 126 5.63 20.88 -4.39
C ILE A 126 4.60 19.77 -4.60
N LEU A 127 4.24 19.46 -5.85
CA LEU A 127 3.27 18.40 -6.17
C LEU A 127 3.75 17.03 -5.64
N VAL A 128 4.99 16.65 -5.93
CA VAL A 128 5.57 15.38 -5.45
C VAL A 128 5.60 15.35 -3.93
N GLY A 129 5.97 16.46 -3.30
CA GLY A 129 5.97 16.57 -1.84
C GLY A 129 4.57 16.44 -1.23
N LEU A 130 3.54 17.02 -1.85
CA LEU A 130 2.13 16.83 -1.45
C LEU A 130 1.68 15.37 -1.62
N LEU A 131 2.06 14.71 -2.71
CA LEU A 131 1.75 13.30 -2.95
C LEU A 131 2.44 12.37 -1.94
N TRP A 132 3.67 12.68 -1.52
CA TRP A 132 4.34 11.93 -0.46
C TRP A 132 3.79 12.24 0.93
N LEU A 133 3.41 13.48 1.22
CA LEU A 133 2.70 13.80 2.46
C LEU A 133 1.36 13.06 2.55
N THR A 134 0.61 13.00 1.46
CA THR A 134 -0.66 12.24 1.45
C THR A 134 -0.40 10.75 1.59
N GLN A 135 0.61 10.19 0.92
CA GLN A 135 1.08 8.82 1.13
C GLN A 135 1.46 8.55 2.59
N ALA A 136 2.14 9.48 3.27
CA ALA A 136 2.47 9.36 4.69
C ALA A 136 1.21 9.34 5.58
N GLY A 137 0.23 10.20 5.28
CA GLY A 137 -1.06 10.21 5.94
C GLY A 137 -1.81 8.88 5.76
N LEU A 138 -1.83 8.34 4.53
CA LEU A 138 -2.43 7.05 4.22
C LEU A 138 -1.74 5.92 5.01
N ALA A 139 -0.41 5.91 5.09
CA ALA A 139 0.36 4.94 5.87
C ALA A 139 0.12 5.04 7.38
N ARG A 140 -0.16 6.24 7.89
CA ARG A 140 -0.42 6.48 9.31
C ARG A 140 -1.84 6.10 9.72
N PHE A 141 -2.84 6.48 8.94
CA PHE A 141 -4.26 6.36 9.32
C PHE A 141 -4.94 5.13 8.74
N ASN A 142 -4.56 4.69 7.54
CA ASN A 142 -5.18 3.55 6.88
C ASN A 142 -4.28 2.31 7.02
N ARG A 143 -4.28 1.76 8.23
CA ARG A 143 -3.32 0.78 8.76
C ARG A 143 -3.21 -0.54 7.96
N GLY A 144 -4.14 -0.84 7.06
CA GLY A 144 -4.10 -2.04 6.22
C GLY A 144 -4.63 -3.33 6.89
N ASP A 145 -5.25 -3.19 8.06
CA ASP A 145 -5.70 -4.28 8.95
C ASP A 145 -6.61 -5.28 8.22
N GLU A 146 -7.45 -4.79 7.30
CA GLU A 146 -8.46 -5.60 6.60
C GLU A 146 -7.92 -6.32 5.35
N ILE A 147 -6.66 -6.06 4.97
CA ILE A 147 -6.13 -6.42 3.64
C ILE A 147 -4.84 -7.23 3.74
N GLU A 148 -4.17 -7.19 4.88
CA GLU A 148 -3.08 -8.12 5.16
C GLU A 148 -3.57 -9.57 5.02
N SER A 149 -2.88 -10.33 4.18
CA SER A 149 -3.19 -11.72 3.89
C SER A 149 -1.93 -12.56 4.07
N PRO A 150 -1.94 -13.61 4.91
CA PRO A 150 -0.83 -14.52 5.03
C PRO A 150 -0.74 -15.40 3.78
N VAL A 151 0.49 -15.64 3.34
CA VAL A 151 0.81 -16.50 2.20
C VAL A 151 1.99 -17.38 2.61
N ILE A 152 1.75 -18.69 2.64
CA ILE A 152 2.80 -19.67 2.89
C ILE A 152 3.75 -19.71 1.68
N GLN A 153 5.04 -19.57 1.95
CA GLN A 153 6.14 -19.74 1.00
C GLN A 153 7.03 -20.91 1.44
N GLN A 154 7.45 -21.72 0.47
CA GLN A 154 8.46 -22.75 0.68
C GLN A 154 9.82 -22.24 0.19
N ASP A 155 10.83 -22.28 1.06
CA ASP A 155 12.21 -21.98 0.69
C ASP A 155 12.82 -23.14 -0.12
N ARG A 156 13.98 -22.93 -0.76
CA ARG A 156 14.75 -23.96 -1.49
C ARG A 156 15.05 -25.20 -0.65
N ARG A 157 15.05 -25.07 0.68
CA ARG A 157 15.25 -26.17 1.65
C ARG A 157 13.95 -26.85 2.07
N GLN A 158 12.84 -26.64 1.35
CA GLN A 158 11.48 -27.10 1.71
C GLN A 158 10.96 -26.59 3.07
N ARG A 159 11.66 -25.68 3.73
CA ARG A 159 11.17 -25.05 4.97
C ARG A 159 10.04 -24.09 4.61
N GLN A 160 8.88 -24.32 5.20
CA GLN A 160 7.74 -23.44 5.01
C GLN A 160 7.83 -22.24 5.96
N SER A 161 7.54 -21.05 5.44
CA SER A 161 7.47 -19.81 6.22
C SER A 161 6.23 -19.01 5.82
N ALA A 162 5.66 -18.27 6.76
CA ALA A 162 4.52 -17.41 6.50
C ALA A 162 5.03 -16.03 6.10
N ALA A 163 4.54 -15.53 4.97
CA ALA A 163 4.80 -14.17 4.52
C ALA A 163 3.50 -13.39 4.45
N PHE A 164 3.57 -12.12 4.84
CA PHE A 164 2.41 -11.26 4.88
C PHE A 164 2.40 -10.38 3.64
N GLU A 165 1.30 -10.45 2.88
CA GLU A 165 1.07 -9.66 1.69
C GLU A 165 0.10 -8.52 1.99
N LEU A 166 0.43 -7.31 1.54
CA LEU A 166 -0.45 -6.15 1.59
C LEU A 166 -0.54 -5.54 0.19
N ARG A 167 -1.76 -5.33 -0.30
CA ARG A 167 -2.03 -4.71 -1.59
C ARG A 167 -3.04 -3.57 -1.44
N GLN A 168 -2.53 -2.35 -1.41
CA GLN A 168 -3.32 -1.15 -1.23
C GLN A 168 -3.02 -0.15 -2.34
N LEU A 169 -4.00 0.11 -3.20
CA LEU A 169 -3.90 1.08 -4.29
C LEU A 169 -5.04 2.08 -4.17
N PHE A 170 -4.68 3.35 -3.98
CA PHE A 170 -5.62 4.46 -3.91
C PHE A 170 -5.66 5.19 -5.25
N TRP A 171 -6.86 5.38 -5.77
CA TRP A 171 -7.05 6.11 -7.00
C TRP A 171 -7.13 7.61 -6.75
N VAL A 172 -6.11 8.35 -7.18
CA VAL A 172 -5.96 9.78 -6.90
C VAL A 172 -6.10 10.57 -8.21
N PRO A 173 -7.33 10.94 -8.61
CA PRO A 173 -7.55 11.80 -9.76
C PRO A 173 -7.11 13.22 -9.42
N LEU A 174 -6.08 13.70 -10.12
CA LEU A 174 -5.59 15.06 -9.97
C LEU A 174 -6.10 15.93 -11.12
N ILE A 175 -6.44 17.18 -10.82
CA ILE A 175 -6.73 18.23 -11.80
C ILE A 175 -5.62 19.27 -11.65
N LEU A 176 -4.72 19.32 -12.61
CA LEU A 176 -3.50 20.13 -12.54
C LEU A 176 -3.56 21.27 -13.56
N PRO A 177 -3.20 22.51 -13.17
CA PRO A 177 -3.07 23.59 -14.13
C PRO A 177 -1.80 23.41 -14.98
N VAL A 178 -1.94 23.54 -16.29
CA VAL A 178 -0.90 23.44 -17.32
C VAL A 178 -0.99 24.67 -18.23
N ALA A 179 0.16 25.14 -18.74
CA ALA A 179 0.17 26.23 -19.71
C ALA A 179 -0.47 25.81 -21.05
N VAL A 180 -1.33 26.68 -21.60
CA VAL A 180 -2.18 26.41 -22.78
C VAL A 180 -1.36 26.00 -24.01
N GLU A 181 -0.20 26.63 -24.20
CA GLU A 181 0.69 26.43 -25.35
C GLU A 181 1.13 24.97 -25.52
N ASN A 182 1.11 24.18 -24.44
CA ASN A 182 1.60 22.81 -24.45
C ASN A 182 0.52 21.77 -24.82
N VAL A 183 -0.77 22.08 -24.76
CA VAL A 183 -1.83 21.05 -24.70
C VAL A 183 -2.65 20.91 -26.01
N SER A 184 -2.58 21.90 -26.90
CA SER A 184 -3.53 22.07 -28.02
C SER A 184 -3.67 20.89 -29.00
N ASN A 185 -2.68 20.00 -29.10
CA ASN A 185 -2.65 18.91 -30.09
C ASN A 185 -2.69 17.50 -29.49
N LEU A 186 -2.81 17.35 -28.17
CA LEU A 186 -2.86 16.04 -27.53
C LEU A 186 -4.29 15.66 -27.15
N PRO A 187 -4.69 14.37 -27.26
CA PRO A 187 -6.02 13.90 -26.87
C PRO A 187 -6.18 13.84 -25.35
N LEU A 188 -5.88 14.94 -24.66
CA LEU A 188 -5.95 15.08 -23.21
C LEU A 188 -7.33 15.58 -22.78
N LEU A 189 -7.81 15.11 -21.62
CA LEU A 189 -9.00 15.69 -20.99
C LEU A 189 -8.58 17.02 -20.37
N ALA A 190 -8.81 18.08 -21.14
CA ALA A 190 -8.36 19.43 -20.86
C ALA A 190 -9.54 20.41 -20.88
N VAL A 191 -9.64 21.26 -19.86
CA VAL A 191 -10.62 22.36 -19.80
C VAL A 191 -9.88 23.67 -19.66
N THR A 192 -10.07 24.60 -20.60
CA THR A 192 -9.38 25.90 -20.58
C THR A 192 -10.30 26.98 -20.02
N VAL A 193 -9.85 27.66 -18.96
CA VAL A 193 -10.56 28.78 -18.31
C VAL A 193 -9.55 29.91 -18.06
N GLN A 194 -9.83 31.13 -18.55
CA GLN A 194 -9.01 32.32 -18.30
C GLN A 194 -7.50 32.09 -18.50
N SER A 195 -7.08 31.60 -19.67
CA SER A 195 -5.68 31.29 -20.04
C SER A 195 -4.99 30.15 -19.26
N LEU A 196 -5.72 29.43 -18.39
CA LEU A 196 -5.22 28.22 -17.74
C LEU A 196 -5.93 26.99 -18.32
N THR A 197 -5.15 25.97 -18.67
CA THR A 197 -5.69 24.67 -19.07
C THR A 197 -5.57 23.70 -17.91
N PHE A 198 -6.70 23.15 -17.45
CA PHE A 198 -6.73 22.12 -16.42
C PHE A 198 -6.72 20.74 -17.06
N VAL A 199 -5.72 19.93 -16.73
CA VAL A 199 -5.57 18.57 -17.25
C VAL A 199 -5.81 17.55 -16.13
N GLY A 200 -6.65 16.55 -16.42
CA GLY A 200 -6.85 15.42 -15.52
C GLY A 200 -5.65 14.46 -15.56
N LEU A 201 -5.15 14.03 -14.41
CA LEU A 201 -4.09 13.04 -14.24
C LEU A 201 -4.50 12.01 -13.18
N PRO A 202 -4.91 10.78 -13.56
CA PRO A 202 -5.13 9.71 -12.62
C PRO A 202 -3.78 9.19 -12.17
N LEU A 203 -3.48 9.41 -10.90
CA LEU A 203 -2.31 8.90 -10.24
C LEU A 203 -2.71 7.81 -9.25
N LEU A 204 -1.73 6.99 -8.86
CA LEU A 204 -1.92 5.99 -7.82
C LEU A 204 -0.99 6.21 -6.65
N LEU A 205 -1.57 6.13 -5.47
CA LEU A 205 -0.87 6.08 -4.20
C LEU A 205 -1.12 4.72 -3.53
N GLY A 206 -0.45 4.47 -2.41
CA GLY A 206 -0.50 3.22 -1.67
C GLY A 206 0.75 2.35 -1.87
N ALA A 207 0.65 1.07 -1.56
CA ALA A 207 1.76 0.14 -1.68
C ALA A 207 1.27 -1.29 -1.94
N THR A 208 2.02 -2.03 -2.74
CA THR A 208 1.89 -3.49 -2.84
C THR A 208 3.23 -4.10 -2.47
N PHE A 209 3.24 -5.02 -1.51
CA PHE A 209 4.46 -5.75 -1.17
C PHE A 209 4.13 -7.00 -0.37
N MET A 210 5.12 -7.89 -0.31
CA MET A 210 5.09 -9.11 0.47
C MET A 210 6.35 -9.13 1.32
N THR A 211 6.20 -9.44 2.61
CA THR A 211 7.32 -9.53 3.55
C THR A 211 7.22 -10.79 4.40
N PRO A 212 8.25 -11.66 4.39
CA PRO A 212 8.36 -12.77 5.32
C PRO A 212 8.95 -12.36 6.67
N ARG A 213 9.40 -11.10 6.80
CA ARG A 213 10.23 -10.60 7.90
C ARG A 213 9.51 -9.69 8.89
N ASP A 214 8.29 -9.31 8.59
CA ASP A 214 7.47 -8.42 9.42
C ASP A 214 6.03 -8.63 9.03
N ARG A 215 5.11 -8.22 9.89
CA ARG A 215 3.73 -7.99 9.46
C ARG A 215 3.72 -6.87 8.43
N ALA A 216 3.00 -7.08 7.33
CA ALA A 216 2.93 -6.12 6.24
C ALA A 216 2.31 -4.80 6.72
N GLN A 217 1.31 -4.86 7.62
CA GLN A 217 0.76 -3.69 8.29
C GLN A 217 1.83 -2.88 9.06
N THR A 218 2.72 -3.55 9.79
CA THR A 218 3.73 -2.88 10.63
C THR A 218 4.83 -2.25 9.76
N ALA A 219 5.27 -2.97 8.73
CA ALA A 219 6.18 -2.44 7.73
C ALA A 219 5.59 -1.22 7.01
N TRP A 220 4.31 -1.29 6.62
CA TRP A 220 3.59 -0.20 5.99
C TRP A 220 3.51 1.03 6.90
N ARG A 221 3.07 0.85 8.15
CA ARG A 221 3.00 1.95 9.13
C ARG A 221 4.36 2.60 9.33
N ARG A 222 5.42 1.83 9.46
CA ARG A 222 6.78 2.35 9.66
C ARG A 222 7.32 3.14 8.46
N SER A 223 6.66 3.11 7.30
CA SER A 223 7.00 3.94 6.14
C SER A 223 6.55 5.41 6.27
N TRP A 224 5.60 5.71 7.16
CA TRP A 224 5.03 7.06 7.29
C TRP A 224 6.07 8.18 7.55
N PRO A 225 7.08 8.05 8.43
CA PRO A 225 7.99 9.15 8.72
C PRO A 225 8.95 9.41 7.55
N TRP A 226 9.27 8.37 6.76
CA TRP A 226 10.08 8.51 5.55
C TRP A 226 9.36 9.33 4.49
N TYR A 227 8.11 8.96 4.18
CA TYR A 227 7.29 9.72 3.24
C TYR A 227 6.96 11.13 3.76
N GLY A 228 6.68 11.25 5.07
CA GLY A 228 6.37 12.54 5.69
C GLY A 228 7.56 13.49 5.66
N GLY A 229 8.75 13.00 6.01
CA GLY A 229 10.01 13.75 5.97
C GLY A 229 10.38 14.15 4.54
N ALA A 230 10.39 13.19 3.62
CA ALA A 230 10.71 13.45 2.21
C ALA A 230 9.69 14.43 1.56
N GLY A 231 8.40 14.26 1.86
CA GLY A 231 7.34 15.13 1.37
C GLY A 231 7.45 16.56 1.91
N GLY A 232 7.69 16.71 3.22
CA GLY A 232 7.92 18.00 3.84
C GLY A 232 9.15 18.73 3.29
N VAL A 233 10.28 18.02 3.15
CA VAL A 233 11.52 18.56 2.55
C VAL A 233 11.26 19.06 1.13
N LEU A 234 10.55 18.30 0.29
CA LEU A 234 10.26 18.72 -1.08
C LEU A 234 9.29 19.89 -1.17
N ILE A 235 8.32 20.01 -0.27
CA ILE A 235 7.42 21.18 -0.23
C ILE A 235 8.19 22.44 0.16
N VAL A 236 8.98 22.37 1.23
CA VAL A 236 9.80 23.52 1.67
C VAL A 236 10.78 23.91 0.57
N TYR A 237 11.47 22.93 -0.01
CA TYR A 237 12.36 23.15 -1.14
C TYR A 237 11.63 23.78 -2.32
N GLY A 238 10.47 23.25 -2.72
CA GLY A 238 9.70 23.75 -3.85
C GLY A 238 9.20 25.18 -3.64
N ILE A 239 8.81 25.55 -2.42
CA ILE A 239 8.46 26.93 -2.07
C ILE A 239 9.68 27.85 -2.20
N VAL A 240 10.84 27.45 -1.65
CA VAL A 240 12.09 28.23 -1.75
C VAL A 240 12.57 28.35 -3.19
N ALA A 241 12.54 27.26 -3.96
CA ALA A 241 12.90 27.23 -5.37
C ALA A 241 12.04 28.18 -6.21
N ARG A 242 10.75 28.28 -5.86
CA ARG A 242 9.78 29.18 -6.48
C ARG A 242 9.98 30.63 -6.08
N THR A 243 10.29 30.92 -4.82
CA THR A 243 10.44 32.32 -4.35
C THR A 243 11.80 32.92 -4.69
N MET A 244 12.86 32.13 -4.64
CA MET A 244 14.24 32.56 -4.93
C MET A 244 14.68 32.28 -6.38
N THR A 245 13.81 31.70 -7.21
CA THR A 245 14.11 31.31 -8.61
C THR A 245 15.42 30.52 -8.70
N LEU A 246 15.45 29.34 -8.07
CA LEU A 246 16.65 28.49 -8.07
C LEU A 246 16.94 27.96 -9.49
N PRO A 247 18.23 27.77 -9.85
CA PRO A 247 18.61 27.32 -11.18
C PRO A 247 17.87 26.06 -11.61
N LEU A 248 17.35 26.05 -12.85
CA LEU A 248 16.51 24.98 -13.36
C LEU A 248 17.09 23.57 -13.14
N LEU A 249 18.38 23.36 -13.41
CA LEU A 249 19.03 22.06 -13.22
C LEU A 249 18.99 21.58 -11.76
N VAL A 250 19.16 22.48 -10.79
CA VAL A 250 19.07 22.14 -9.36
C VAL A 250 17.63 21.75 -9.02
N SER A 251 16.66 22.52 -9.50
CA SER A 251 15.22 22.27 -9.34
C SER A 251 14.75 20.95 -9.94
N LEU A 252 15.40 20.46 -11.00
CA LEU A 252 15.10 19.18 -11.62
C LEU A 252 15.83 18.00 -10.94
N VAL A 253 17.06 18.19 -10.46
CA VAL A 253 17.83 17.08 -9.85
C VAL A 253 17.38 16.79 -8.42
N PHE A 254 17.03 17.82 -7.64
CA PHE A 254 16.74 17.66 -6.22
C PHE A 254 15.59 16.68 -5.93
N PRO A 255 14.41 16.74 -6.59
CA PRO A 255 13.33 15.76 -6.37
C PRO A 255 13.73 14.32 -6.69
N ALA A 256 14.58 14.12 -7.69
CA ALA A 256 15.12 12.81 -8.03
C ALA A 256 16.07 12.29 -6.95
N VAL A 257 16.96 13.13 -6.42
CA VAL A 257 17.86 12.77 -5.31
C VAL A 257 17.06 12.38 -4.06
N VAL A 258 16.04 13.16 -3.69
CA VAL A 258 15.19 12.80 -2.53
C VAL A 258 14.46 11.47 -2.77
N SER A 259 14.06 11.17 -4.01
CA SER A 259 13.46 9.87 -4.38
C SER A 259 14.44 8.71 -4.17
N LEU A 260 15.71 8.90 -4.52
CA LEU A 260 16.77 7.90 -4.33
C LEU A 260 17.10 7.69 -2.84
N VAL A 261 17.14 8.76 -2.05
CA VAL A 261 17.30 8.68 -0.59
C VAL A 261 16.12 7.94 0.05
N LEU A 262 14.90 8.23 -0.39
CA LEU A 262 13.68 7.59 0.11
C LEU A 262 13.67 6.07 -0.14
N VAL A 263 14.00 5.62 -1.36
CA VAL A 263 14.11 4.18 -1.65
C VAL A 263 15.26 3.52 -0.91
N GLY A 264 16.41 4.21 -0.77
CA GLY A 264 17.53 3.75 0.05
C GLY A 264 17.13 3.55 1.52
N GLY A 265 16.35 4.49 2.06
CA GLY A 265 15.75 4.41 3.39
C GLY A 265 14.85 3.18 3.58
N PHE A 266 13.98 2.88 2.61
CA PHE A 266 13.15 1.67 2.65
C PHE A 266 13.95 0.38 2.59
N ILE A 267 15.00 0.34 1.76
CA ILE A 267 15.90 -0.83 1.68
C ILE A 267 16.61 -1.03 3.02
N TRP A 268 17.12 0.05 3.62
CA TRP A 268 17.78 0.02 4.93
C TRP A 268 16.83 -0.43 6.03
N GLN A 269 15.63 0.16 6.11
CA GLN A 269 14.61 -0.21 7.10
C GLN A 269 14.18 -1.67 6.98
N GLY A 270 13.99 -2.17 5.75
CA GLY A 270 13.59 -3.57 5.51
C GLY A 270 14.67 -4.60 5.90
N ARG A 271 15.93 -4.17 6.05
CA ARG A 271 17.03 -5.03 6.52
C ARG A 271 17.08 -5.18 8.04
N GLN A 272 16.48 -4.26 8.79
CA GLN A 272 16.54 -4.26 10.26
C GLN A 272 15.46 -5.10 10.95
N VAL A 273 14.52 -5.68 10.21
CA VAL A 273 13.40 -6.42 10.80
C VAL A 273 13.57 -7.93 10.59
N HIS A 274 13.39 -8.68 11.68
CA HIS A 274 13.57 -10.13 11.73
C HIS A 274 12.39 -10.81 12.45
N LEU A 275 11.18 -10.69 11.94
CA LEU A 275 10.09 -11.61 12.31
C LEU A 275 10.09 -12.74 11.30
N THR A 276 10.71 -13.88 11.63
CA THR A 276 10.59 -15.07 10.79
C THR A 276 9.61 -16.04 11.44
N VAL A 277 8.36 -16.03 10.96
CA VAL A 277 7.36 -17.03 11.36
C VAL A 277 7.67 -18.32 10.60
N THR A 278 8.35 -19.22 11.30
CA THR A 278 8.70 -20.58 10.85
C THR A 278 7.90 -21.59 11.65
N LEU A 279 7.73 -22.79 11.10
CA LEU A 279 7.27 -23.94 11.89
C LEU A 279 8.14 -24.07 13.14
N ALA A 280 7.47 -24.19 14.28
CA ALA A 280 8.10 -24.40 15.57
C ALA A 280 8.08 -25.90 15.90
N ASP A 281 9.11 -26.38 16.59
CA ASP A 281 9.16 -27.78 17.05
C ASP A 281 8.12 -28.07 18.16
N GLN A 282 7.52 -27.02 18.74
CA GLN A 282 6.53 -27.10 19.81
C GLN A 282 5.45 -26.03 19.65
N GLY A 283 4.20 -26.43 19.87
CA GLY A 283 3.05 -25.56 19.74
C GLY A 283 2.57 -25.35 18.31
N VAL A 284 1.35 -24.85 18.19
CA VAL A 284 0.72 -24.53 16.90
C VAL A 284 0.89 -23.06 16.57
N VAL A 285 1.44 -22.75 15.40
CA VAL A 285 1.76 -21.37 15.00
C VAL A 285 0.58 -20.73 14.27
N LEU A 286 0.18 -19.54 14.70
CA LEU A 286 -0.90 -18.77 14.10
C LEU A 286 -0.37 -17.89 12.96
N ILE A 287 -0.97 -17.98 11.77
CA ILE A 287 -0.63 -17.15 10.60
C ILE A 287 -1.69 -16.11 10.28
N GLY A 288 -2.88 -16.23 10.84
CA GLY A 288 -3.99 -15.31 10.60
C GLY A 288 -5.08 -15.45 11.65
N VAL A 289 -5.91 -14.42 11.78
CA VAL A 289 -7.08 -14.41 12.65
C VAL A 289 -8.23 -13.81 11.86
N VAL A 290 -9.36 -14.52 11.84
CA VAL A 290 -10.57 -14.02 11.19
C VAL A 290 -11.20 -12.95 12.11
N PRO A 291 -11.52 -11.75 11.60
CA PRO A 291 -12.17 -10.71 12.40
C PRO A 291 -13.55 -11.15 12.92
N HIS A 292 -13.96 -10.56 14.05
CA HIS A 292 -15.28 -10.84 14.67
C HIS A 292 -15.47 -12.33 15.01
N THR A 293 -14.41 -12.97 15.48
CA THR A 293 -14.41 -14.36 15.96
C THR A 293 -13.83 -14.42 17.38
N PRO A 294 -14.03 -15.51 18.14
CA PRO A 294 -13.45 -15.63 19.48
C PRO A 294 -11.91 -15.51 19.48
N ALA A 295 -11.23 -15.93 18.41
CA ALA A 295 -9.80 -15.68 18.21
C ALA A 295 -9.44 -14.18 18.16
N ALA A 296 -10.27 -13.36 17.51
CA ALA A 296 -10.08 -11.91 17.48
C ALA A 296 -10.37 -11.26 18.84
N GLU A 297 -11.39 -11.75 19.58
CA GLU A 297 -11.74 -11.27 20.92
C GLU A 297 -10.65 -11.55 21.96
N MET A 298 -9.99 -12.70 21.85
CA MET A 298 -8.78 -13.04 22.64
C MET A 298 -7.58 -12.14 22.33
N GLY A 299 -7.64 -11.33 21.26
CA GLY A 299 -6.55 -10.48 20.82
C GLY A 299 -5.34 -11.28 20.35
N LEU A 300 -5.58 -12.44 19.73
CA LEU A 300 -4.56 -13.26 19.08
C LEU A 300 -4.00 -12.51 17.86
N GLN A 301 -2.72 -12.69 17.58
CA GLN A 301 -2.05 -12.06 16.46
C GLN A 301 -1.26 -13.08 15.61
N PRO A 302 -1.11 -12.84 14.30
CA PRO A 302 -0.21 -13.63 13.48
C PRO A 302 1.21 -13.62 14.05
N GLY A 303 1.80 -14.80 14.23
CA GLY A 303 3.09 -15.02 14.89
C GLY A 303 2.98 -15.57 16.32
N ASP A 304 1.80 -15.48 16.95
CA ASP A 304 1.56 -16.14 18.24
C ASP A 304 1.61 -17.67 18.09
N ARG A 305 2.12 -18.34 19.13
CA ARG A 305 2.25 -19.81 19.18
C ARG A 305 1.40 -20.37 20.31
N VAL A 306 0.44 -21.23 20.00
CA VAL A 306 -0.40 -21.91 20.98
C VAL A 306 0.37 -23.09 21.57
N LEU A 307 0.67 -23.05 22.86
CA LEU A 307 1.39 -24.11 23.57
C LEU A 307 0.43 -25.09 24.25
N ALA A 308 -0.70 -24.59 24.76
CA ALA A 308 -1.72 -25.39 25.41
C ALA A 308 -3.12 -24.76 25.25
N CYS A 309 -4.14 -25.61 25.23
CA CYS A 309 -5.56 -25.25 25.25
C CYS A 309 -6.24 -26.01 26.40
N ASN A 310 -6.93 -25.31 27.30
CA ASN A 310 -7.65 -25.91 28.43
C ASN A 310 -6.80 -26.93 29.21
N HIS A 311 -5.59 -26.52 29.57
CA HIS A 311 -4.59 -27.34 30.29
C HIS A 311 -4.02 -28.55 29.52
N HIS A 312 -4.45 -28.79 28.27
CA HIS A 312 -3.85 -29.79 27.39
C HIS A 312 -2.77 -29.15 26.53
N SER A 313 -1.56 -29.72 26.53
CA SER A 313 -0.49 -29.35 25.61
C SER A 313 -0.93 -29.68 24.18
N VAL A 314 -0.62 -28.79 23.24
CA VAL A 314 -0.97 -28.96 21.82
C VAL A 314 0.27 -28.70 20.98
N ASN A 315 0.58 -29.61 20.06
CA ASN A 315 1.71 -29.49 19.14
C ASN A 315 1.31 -29.58 17.67
N ASN A 316 0.05 -29.91 17.41
CA ASN A 316 -0.50 -29.93 16.06
C ASN A 316 -1.93 -29.38 16.03
N SER A 317 -2.39 -29.03 14.82
CA SER A 317 -3.71 -28.44 14.57
C SER A 317 -4.83 -29.38 15.00
N ARG A 318 -4.63 -30.70 14.87
CA ARG A 318 -5.58 -31.73 15.33
C ARG A 318 -5.69 -31.77 16.86
N GLU A 319 -4.57 -31.79 17.57
CA GLU A 319 -4.54 -31.75 19.04
C GLU A 319 -5.19 -30.48 19.59
N LEU A 320 -4.98 -29.34 18.93
CA LEU A 320 -5.65 -28.09 19.29
C LEU A 320 -7.16 -28.18 19.10
N TYR A 321 -7.61 -28.71 17.96
CA TYR A 321 -9.03 -28.94 17.72
C TYR A 321 -9.66 -29.88 18.76
N ASP A 322 -8.99 -30.99 19.07
CA ASP A 322 -9.44 -31.96 20.07
C ASP A 322 -9.48 -31.34 21.48
N ALA A 323 -8.51 -30.49 21.83
CA ALA A 323 -8.48 -29.78 23.11
C ALA A 323 -9.61 -28.74 23.24
N ILE A 324 -9.97 -28.05 22.15
CA ILE A 324 -11.12 -27.12 22.11
C ILE A 324 -12.43 -27.90 22.29
N GLN A 325 -12.59 -29.06 21.64
CA GLN A 325 -13.82 -29.84 21.71
C GLN A 325 -14.11 -30.43 23.09
N LYS A 326 -13.09 -30.63 23.94
CA LYS A 326 -13.28 -31.09 25.32
C LYS A 326 -14.07 -30.09 26.17
N GLU A 327 -13.95 -28.79 25.90
CA GLU A 327 -14.71 -27.74 26.58
C GLU A 327 -15.28 -26.76 25.53
N PRO A 328 -16.43 -27.08 24.90
CA PRO A 328 -16.93 -26.35 23.74
C PRO A 328 -17.50 -24.95 24.05
N THR A 329 -17.63 -24.58 25.34
CA THR A 329 -18.19 -23.30 25.79
C THR A 329 -17.14 -22.32 26.29
N TYR A 330 -15.90 -22.75 26.49
CA TYR A 330 -14.83 -21.93 27.05
C TYR A 330 -13.47 -22.38 26.52
N CYS A 331 -12.65 -21.42 26.14
CA CYS A 331 -11.30 -21.69 25.67
C CYS A 331 -10.30 -20.82 26.41
N ARG A 332 -9.32 -21.46 27.03
CA ARG A 332 -8.15 -20.85 27.65
C ARG A 332 -6.90 -21.32 26.94
N LEU A 333 -6.27 -20.40 26.23
CA LEU A 333 -5.03 -20.63 25.49
C LEU A 333 -3.83 -20.11 26.28
N ARG A 334 -2.80 -20.94 26.37
CA ARG A 334 -1.46 -20.52 26.77
C ARG A 334 -0.63 -20.33 25.51
N LEU A 335 -0.20 -19.09 25.28
CA LEU A 335 0.45 -18.66 24.06
C LEU A 335 1.87 -18.18 24.35
N ARG A 336 2.75 -18.29 23.36
CA ARG A 336 4.00 -17.55 23.29
C ARG A 336 3.91 -16.55 22.16
N GLN A 337 4.02 -15.27 22.47
CA GLN A 337 3.95 -14.19 21.47
C GLN A 337 5.25 -14.13 20.65
N ALA A 338 5.24 -13.31 19.59
CA ALA A 338 6.38 -13.18 18.68
C ALA A 338 7.64 -12.58 19.35
N ASP A 339 7.49 -11.87 20.47
CA ASP A 339 8.57 -11.34 21.31
C ASP A 339 9.17 -12.39 22.27
N GLY A 340 8.53 -13.55 22.41
CA GLY A 340 8.91 -14.63 23.31
C GLY A 340 8.16 -14.61 24.66
N GLU A 341 7.37 -13.58 24.95
CA GLU A 341 6.60 -13.50 26.19
C GLU A 341 5.45 -14.52 26.22
N LEU A 342 5.20 -15.09 27.40
CA LEU A 342 4.09 -16.01 27.62
C LEU A 342 2.85 -15.23 28.00
N ARG A 343 1.77 -15.42 27.23
CA ARG A 343 0.48 -14.78 27.46
C ARG A 343 -0.61 -15.82 27.60
N LEU A 344 -1.51 -15.60 28.56
CA LEU A 344 -2.76 -16.34 28.66
C LEU A 344 -3.84 -15.52 27.95
N ALA A 345 -4.62 -16.17 27.10
CA ALA A 345 -5.79 -15.59 26.46
C ALA A 345 -6.98 -16.50 26.71
N GLU A 346 -8.13 -15.92 27.00
CA GLU A 346 -9.34 -16.67 27.32
C GLU A 346 -10.57 -16.00 26.71
N THR A 347 -11.55 -16.82 26.32
CA THR A 347 -12.85 -16.33 25.85
C THR A 347 -13.94 -17.38 26.04
N ALA A 348 -15.18 -16.92 26.12
CA ALA A 348 -16.36 -17.77 26.03
C ALA A 348 -16.67 -18.10 24.56
N ILE A 349 -17.06 -19.33 24.30
CA ILE A 349 -17.47 -19.78 22.96
C ILE A 349 -18.99 -19.77 22.89
N PHE A 350 -19.53 -19.01 21.94
CA PHE A 350 -20.97 -18.94 21.69
C PHE A 350 -21.39 -19.85 20.53
N ALA A 351 -22.69 -20.20 20.50
CA ALA A 351 -23.27 -20.99 19.41
C ALA A 351 -23.01 -20.31 18.04
N GLY A 352 -22.53 -21.09 17.07
CA GLY A 352 -22.16 -20.58 15.74
C GLY A 352 -20.72 -20.09 15.61
N ALA A 353 -19.89 -20.24 16.66
CA ALA A 353 -18.46 -19.97 16.54
C ALA A 353 -17.82 -20.76 15.39
N PRO A 354 -16.91 -20.14 14.61
CA PRO A 354 -16.25 -20.82 13.51
C PRO A 354 -15.34 -21.97 13.98
N HIS A 355 -15.02 -22.87 13.05
CA HIS A 355 -14.01 -23.90 13.26
C HIS A 355 -12.68 -23.27 13.72
N GLU A 356 -11.99 -23.92 14.66
CA GLU A 356 -10.77 -23.42 15.32
C GLU A 356 -10.93 -22.00 15.90
N LEU A 357 -12.15 -21.59 16.28
CA LEU A 357 -12.47 -20.28 16.86
C LEU A 357 -12.08 -19.08 15.96
N GLY A 358 -11.82 -19.31 14.68
CA GLY A 358 -11.37 -18.29 13.73
C GLY A 358 -9.86 -18.11 13.65
N MET A 359 -9.10 -19.03 14.26
CA MET A 359 -7.65 -19.14 14.07
C MET A 359 -7.34 -19.65 12.65
N ILE A 360 -6.26 -19.16 12.05
CA ILE A 360 -5.70 -19.69 10.81
C ILE A 360 -4.31 -20.17 11.13
N LEU A 361 -4.16 -21.48 11.12
CA LEU A 361 -2.96 -22.17 11.58
C LEU A 361 -1.97 -22.37 10.42
N PHE A 362 -0.70 -22.50 10.76
CA PHE A 362 0.31 -22.92 9.82
C PHE A 362 0.03 -24.38 9.40
N PRO A 363 0.03 -24.73 8.10
CA PRO A 363 -0.15 -26.11 7.68
C PRO A 363 1.03 -26.95 8.18
N GLU A 364 0.74 -27.90 9.06
CA GLU A 364 1.72 -28.88 9.50
C GLU A 364 1.87 -29.96 8.43
N GLU A 365 3.12 -30.35 8.16
CA GLU A 365 3.36 -31.58 7.40
C GLU A 365 2.80 -32.73 8.22
N THR A 366 1.82 -33.43 7.65
CA THR A 366 1.33 -34.69 8.20
C THR A 366 2.54 -35.64 8.21
N ALA A 367 3.01 -35.98 9.42
CA ALA A 367 4.05 -36.99 9.60
C ALA A 367 3.61 -38.35 9.05
#